data_AF-A0A498KP28-F1
#
_entry.id   AF-A0A498KP28-F1
#
_cell.length_a   1.000
_cell.length_b   1.000
_cell.length_c   1.000
_cell.angle_alpha   90.00
_cell.angle_beta   90.00
_cell.angle_gamma   90.00
#
_symmetry.space_group_name_H-M   'P 1'
#
loop_
_entity.id
_entity.type
_entity.pdbx_description
1 polymer ?
#
loop_
_entity_poly.entity_id
_entity_poly.type
_entity_poly.pdbx_seq_one_letter_code
_entity_poly.pdbx_strand_id
1 'polypeptide(L)'
;MPIDDESPSRWPSEFNKLQREIVELWDACNVSLVHRTYFFLLFKGDPSDSIYMEVEVRRLSFLKDTFSRGNQTLEDSQTLTPASSMKALTSERHMLSKQMRRRLSEDEKNNLYLKWGISLHSKHRRLQLANLLWSNTQNLDHIMDSATIVAKLVGSVEPEQAFKEMFGLRFAPRDTLTKRKSHFWSESFRSLV
;
A
#
# COMPACT_ATOMS: atom_id res chain seq x y z
N MET A 1 -23.95 -33.69 -25.83
CA MET A 1 -24.31 -32.76 -24.74
C MET A 1 -23.48 -31.51 -24.94
N PRO A 2 -24.08 -30.31 -25.09
CA PRO A 2 -23.32 -29.10 -24.88
C PRO A 2 -23.08 -28.98 -23.37
N ILE A 3 -21.82 -28.83 -22.98
CA ILE A 3 -21.43 -28.53 -21.60
C ILE A 3 -21.66 -27.02 -21.46
N ASP A 4 -22.50 -26.67 -20.50
CA ASP A 4 -23.08 -25.34 -20.30
C ASP A 4 -22.09 -24.19 -20.40
N ASP A 5 -22.48 -23.21 -21.22
CA ASP A 5 -21.99 -21.84 -21.22
C ASP A 5 -21.96 -21.28 -19.79
N GLU A 6 -20.73 -20.93 -19.36
CA GLU A 6 -20.41 -19.64 -18.76
C GLU A 6 -21.53 -19.00 -17.92
N SER A 7 -21.60 -19.40 -16.65
CA SER A 7 -22.28 -18.56 -15.65
C SER A 7 -21.64 -17.17 -15.70
N PRO A 8 -22.39 -16.08 -15.92
CA PRO A 8 -21.83 -14.73 -15.98
C PRO A 8 -21.00 -14.52 -14.72
N SER A 9 -19.72 -14.23 -14.96
CA SER A 9 -18.63 -14.37 -14.00
C SER A 9 -19.02 -13.81 -12.63
N ARG A 10 -19.04 -14.65 -11.58
CA ARG A 10 -19.19 -14.18 -10.18
C ARG A 10 -18.02 -13.30 -9.75
N TRP A 11 -16.97 -13.30 -10.56
CA TRP A 11 -15.69 -12.64 -10.31
C TRP A 11 -15.81 -11.17 -9.91
N PRO A 12 -16.57 -10.27 -10.57
CA PRO A 12 -16.64 -8.88 -10.13
C PRO A 12 -17.17 -8.72 -8.70
N SER A 13 -18.10 -9.57 -8.27
CA SER A 13 -18.62 -9.57 -6.89
C SER A 13 -17.59 -10.12 -5.90
N GLU A 14 -16.91 -11.22 -6.25
CA GLU A 14 -15.84 -11.81 -5.43
C GLU A 14 -14.64 -10.87 -5.32
N PHE A 15 -14.23 -10.23 -6.42
CA PHE A 15 -13.16 -9.23 -6.44
C PHE A 15 -13.47 -8.07 -5.49
N ASN A 16 -14.68 -7.51 -5.55
CA ASN A 16 -15.09 -6.42 -4.67
C ASN A 16 -15.08 -6.85 -3.19
N LYS A 17 -15.45 -8.10 -2.90
CA LYS A 17 -15.39 -8.68 -1.56
C LYS A 17 -13.94 -8.83 -1.08
N LEU A 18 -13.09 -9.46 -1.89
CA LEU A 18 -11.67 -9.66 -1.58
C LEU A 18 -10.94 -8.31 -1.42
N GLN A 19 -11.20 -7.35 -2.31
CA GLN A 19 -10.59 -6.01 -2.23
C GLN A 19 -10.95 -5.32 -0.91
N ARG A 20 -12.22 -5.38 -0.49
CA ARG A 20 -12.65 -4.81 0.80
C ARG A 20 -11.97 -5.51 1.98
N GLU A 21 -11.93 -6.84 1.96
CA GLU A 21 -11.27 -7.64 2.99
C GLU A 21 -9.77 -7.31 3.11
N ILE A 22 -9.06 -7.22 1.97
CA ILE A 22 -7.65 -6.83 1.92
C ILE A 22 -7.44 -5.43 2.52
N VAL A 23 -8.29 -4.46 2.17
CA VAL A 23 -8.17 -3.09 2.68
C VAL A 23 -8.36 -3.03 4.21
N GLU A 24 -9.32 -3.78 4.74
CA GLU A 24 -9.53 -3.89 6.19
C GLU A 24 -8.36 -4.58 6.89
N LEU A 25 -7.83 -5.65 6.29
CA LEU A 25 -6.67 -6.38 6.81
C LEU A 25 -5.39 -5.55 6.78
N TRP A 26 -5.16 -4.76 5.71
CA TRP A 26 -4.04 -3.83 5.64
C TRP A 26 -4.04 -2.84 6.80
N ASP A 27 -5.21 -2.30 7.13
CA ASP A 27 -5.36 -1.37 8.24
C ASP A 27 -5.07 -2.06 9.58
N ALA A 28 -5.71 -3.20 9.83
CA ALA A 28 -5.51 -3.98 11.05
C ALA A 28 -4.05 -4.40 11.28
N CYS A 29 -3.32 -4.68 10.20
CA CYS A 29 -1.93 -5.12 10.27
C CYS A 29 -0.91 -3.98 10.14
N ASN A 30 -1.34 -2.71 10.09
CA ASN A 30 -0.47 -1.55 9.89
C ASN A 30 0.43 -1.66 8.63
N VAL A 31 -0.09 -2.24 7.55
CA VAL A 31 0.68 -2.44 6.31
C VAL A 31 1.05 -1.10 5.69
N SER A 32 2.24 -1.02 5.08
CA SER A 32 2.77 0.18 4.42
C SER A 32 1.77 0.80 3.45
N LEU A 33 1.66 2.13 3.48
CA LEU A 33 0.82 2.90 2.56
C LEU A 33 1.30 2.77 1.12
N VAL A 34 2.61 2.65 0.91
CA VAL A 34 3.20 2.41 -0.41
C VAL A 34 2.78 1.05 -0.95
N HIS A 35 2.81 0.00 -0.12
CA HIS A 35 2.31 -1.34 -0.47
C HIS A 35 0.83 -1.30 -0.85
N ARG A 36 -0.03 -0.76 0.03
CA ARG A 36 -1.48 -0.59 -0.21
C ARG A 36 -1.74 0.09 -1.57
N THR A 37 -0.97 1.14 -1.85
CA THR A 37 -1.09 1.95 -3.06
C THR A 37 -0.75 1.16 -4.32
N TYR A 38 0.40 0.49 -4.37
CA TYR A 38 0.80 -0.21 -5.58
C TYR A 38 -0.06 -1.45 -5.83
N PHE A 39 -0.42 -2.20 -4.79
CA PHE A 39 -1.33 -3.34 -4.92
C PHE A 39 -2.68 -2.88 -5.50
N PHE A 40 -3.29 -1.84 -4.92
CA PHE A 40 -4.56 -1.29 -5.38
C PHE A 40 -4.49 -0.71 -6.79
N LEU A 41 -3.35 -0.13 -7.19
CA LEU A 41 -3.15 0.41 -8.53
C LEU A 41 -2.92 -0.67 -9.58
N LEU A 42 -2.40 -1.82 -9.19
CA LEU A 42 -2.06 -2.90 -10.11
C LEU A 42 -3.26 -3.80 -10.43
N PHE A 43 -4.00 -4.21 -9.40
CA PHE A 43 -5.11 -5.17 -9.56
C PHE A 43 -6.44 -4.43 -9.69
N LYS A 44 -7.10 -4.59 -10.84
CA LYS A 44 -8.27 -3.81 -11.26
C LYS A 44 -9.54 -4.63 -11.45
N GLY A 45 -9.47 -5.94 -11.17
CA GLY A 45 -10.59 -6.85 -11.30
C GLY A 45 -10.56 -7.63 -12.60
N ASP A 46 -9.39 -7.80 -13.22
CA ASP A 46 -9.24 -8.80 -14.27
C ASP A 46 -9.34 -10.20 -13.64
N PRO A 47 -9.98 -11.20 -14.27
CA PRO A 47 -10.05 -12.56 -13.72
C PRO A 47 -8.66 -13.17 -13.38
N SER A 48 -7.59 -12.75 -14.06
CA SER A 48 -6.22 -13.16 -13.74
C SER A 48 -5.68 -12.55 -12.42
N ASP A 49 -6.33 -11.50 -11.89
CA ASP A 49 -5.99 -10.91 -10.59
C ASP A 49 -6.34 -11.86 -9.43
N SER A 50 -7.24 -12.84 -9.64
CA SER A 50 -7.78 -13.74 -8.61
C SER A 50 -6.73 -14.37 -7.70
N ILE A 51 -5.67 -14.93 -8.27
CA ILE A 51 -4.62 -15.57 -7.49
C ILE A 51 -3.90 -14.58 -6.57
N TYR A 52 -3.66 -13.34 -7.03
CA TYR A 52 -2.97 -12.32 -6.26
C TYR A 52 -3.83 -11.79 -5.11
N MET A 53 -5.12 -11.60 -5.38
CA MET A 53 -6.09 -11.21 -4.36
C MET A 53 -6.15 -12.26 -3.24
N GLU A 54 -6.26 -13.54 -3.59
CA GLU A 54 -6.31 -14.61 -2.58
C GLU A 54 -5.00 -14.79 -1.79
N VAL A 55 -3.84 -14.67 -2.46
CA VAL A 55 -2.53 -14.75 -1.80
C VAL A 55 -2.40 -13.65 -0.76
N GLU A 56 -2.78 -12.42 -1.10
CA GLU A 56 -2.70 -11.29 -0.17
C GLU A 56 -3.65 -11.46 1.02
N VAL A 57 -4.89 -11.92 0.80
CA VAL A 57 -5.82 -12.25 1.91
C VAL A 57 -5.22 -13.28 2.86
N ARG A 58 -4.65 -14.38 2.33
CA ARG A 58 -4.04 -15.44 3.15
C ARG A 58 -2.85 -14.90 3.96
N ARG A 59 -1.96 -14.15 3.31
CA ARG A 59 -0.78 -13.53 3.97
C ARG A 59 -1.21 -12.61 5.10
N LEU A 60 -2.14 -11.70 4.85
CA LEU A 60 -2.58 -10.73 5.84
C LEU A 60 -3.39 -11.37 6.98
N SER A 61 -4.19 -12.39 6.68
CA SER A 61 -4.93 -13.16 7.69
C SER A 61 -3.98 -13.88 8.64
N PHE A 62 -2.92 -14.51 8.10
CA PHE A 62 -1.87 -15.12 8.90
C PHE A 62 -1.13 -14.10 9.77
N LEU A 63 -0.80 -12.94 9.21
CA LEU A 63 -0.15 -11.86 9.95
C LEU A 63 -1.03 -11.34 11.10
N LYS A 64 -2.33 -11.12 10.83
CA LYS A 64 -3.31 -10.68 11.83
C LYS A 64 -3.47 -11.70 12.96
N ASP A 65 -3.57 -12.98 12.61
CA ASP A 65 -3.67 -14.07 13.57
C ASP A 65 -2.41 -14.15 14.46
N THR A 66 -1.23 -14.05 13.86
CA THR A 66 0.05 -13.98 14.59
C THR A 66 0.07 -12.82 15.58
N PHE A 67 -0.33 -11.62 15.14
CA PHE A 67 -0.42 -10.43 15.99
C PHE A 67 -1.37 -10.63 17.17
N SER A 68 -2.50 -11.30 16.95
CA SER A 68 -3.48 -11.59 18.01
C SER A 68 -2.96 -12.59 19.05
N ARG A 69 -2.11 -13.54 18.65
CA ARG A 69 -1.50 -14.53 19.54
C ARG A 69 -0.29 -13.99 20.31
N GLY A 70 0.18 -12.78 20.01
CA GLY A 70 1.40 -12.22 20.59
C GLY A 70 2.68 -12.94 20.16
N ASN A 71 2.59 -13.79 19.12
CA ASN A 71 3.72 -14.53 18.60
C ASN A 71 4.58 -13.63 17.69
N GLN A 72 5.86 -13.95 17.63
CA GLN A 72 6.83 -13.32 16.74
C GLN A 72 6.91 -14.14 15.44
N THR A 73 6.61 -13.54 14.29
CA THR A 73 6.93 -14.17 13.00
C THR A 73 8.33 -13.81 12.56
N LEU A 74 9.10 -14.81 12.13
CA LEU A 74 10.33 -14.64 11.39
C LEU A 74 9.96 -14.52 9.90
N GLU A 75 9.82 -13.31 9.39
CA GLU A 75 9.85 -13.02 7.95
C GLU A 75 11.30 -12.54 7.67
N ASP A 76 12.06 -13.28 6.86
CA ASP A 76 13.42 -12.97 6.38
C ASP A 76 14.36 -12.23 7.35
N SER A 77 14.62 -12.84 8.51
CA SER A 77 15.62 -12.43 9.52
C SER A 77 15.23 -11.28 10.46
N GLN A 78 14.02 -10.71 10.33
CA GLN A 78 13.53 -9.68 11.25
C GLN A 78 12.21 -10.09 11.90
N THR A 79 12.15 -9.96 13.23
CA THR A 79 10.94 -10.19 14.00
C THR A 79 9.86 -9.17 13.64
N LEU A 80 8.79 -9.59 12.97
CA LEU A 80 7.61 -8.74 12.77
C LEU A 80 6.68 -8.86 13.97
N THR A 81 6.45 -7.72 14.63
CA THR A 81 5.56 -7.57 15.78
C THR A 81 4.51 -6.48 15.49
N PRO A 82 3.36 -6.49 16.17
CA PRO A 82 2.37 -5.42 16.02
C PRO A 82 2.97 -4.03 16.25
N ALA A 83 3.82 -3.90 17.27
CA ALA A 83 4.47 -2.64 17.63
C ALA A 83 5.49 -2.18 16.58
N SER A 84 6.28 -3.09 16.01
CA SER A 84 7.23 -2.73 14.94
C SER A 84 6.51 -2.31 13.66
N SER A 85 5.41 -2.96 13.28
CA SER A 85 4.62 -2.58 12.11
C SER A 85 3.95 -1.21 12.28
N MET A 86 3.36 -0.94 13.45
CA MET A 86 2.81 0.39 13.75
C MET A 86 3.89 1.48 13.72
N LYS A 87 5.08 1.20 14.26
CA LYS A 87 6.22 2.11 14.22
C LYS A 87 6.70 2.36 12.78
N ALA A 88 6.78 1.31 11.96
CA ALA A 88 7.15 1.42 10.56
C ALA A 88 6.16 2.30 9.78
N LEU A 89 4.85 2.06 9.93
CA LEU A 89 3.80 2.87 9.32
C LEU A 89 3.87 4.34 9.78
N THR A 90 4.14 4.58 11.07
CA THR A 90 4.34 5.94 11.60
C THR A 90 5.54 6.63 10.94
N SER A 91 6.68 5.94 10.83
CA SER A 91 7.87 6.47 10.16
C SER A 91 7.63 6.73 8.67
N GLU A 92 6.86 5.86 8.00
CA GLU A 92 6.47 6.04 6.60
C GLU A 92 5.60 7.29 6.42
N ARG A 93 4.63 7.55 7.30
CA ARG A 93 3.83 8.79 7.26
C ARG A 93 4.70 10.03 7.44
N HIS A 94 5.71 9.99 8.32
CA HIS A 94 6.69 11.07 8.45
C HIS A 94 7.50 11.26 7.16
N MET A 95 7.93 10.17 6.54
CA MET A 95 8.62 10.18 5.25
C MET A 95 7.76 10.83 4.16
N LEU A 96 6.49 10.44 4.03
CA LEU A 96 5.55 11.01 3.06
C LEU A 96 5.33 12.51 3.29
N SER A 97 5.22 12.95 4.56
CA SER A 97 5.13 14.37 4.91
C SER A 97 6.36 15.18 4.46
N LYS A 98 7.55 14.57 4.44
CA LYS A 98 8.78 15.16 3.89
C LYS A 98 8.74 15.18 2.37
N GLN A 99 8.23 14.13 1.73
CA GLN A 99 8.08 14.07 0.27
C GLN A 99 7.09 15.10 -0.27
N MET A 100 6.01 15.41 0.46
CA MET A 100 5.07 16.48 0.08
C MET A 100 5.76 17.83 -0.10
N ARG A 101 6.84 18.11 0.64
CA ARG A 101 7.62 19.35 0.46
C ARG A 101 8.38 19.38 -0.86
N ARG A 102 8.81 18.21 -1.36
CA ARG A 102 9.70 18.07 -2.52
C ARG A 102 8.93 17.85 -3.82
N ARG A 103 7.76 17.22 -3.75
CA ARG A 103 7.03 16.68 -4.91
C ARG A 103 5.78 17.46 -5.29
N LEU A 104 5.30 18.35 -4.41
CA LEU A 104 4.07 19.10 -4.61
C LEU A 104 4.37 20.61 -4.55
N SER A 105 3.72 21.38 -5.42
CA SER A 105 3.72 22.84 -5.35
C SER A 105 2.94 23.35 -4.13
N GLU A 106 3.08 24.64 -3.78
CA GLU A 106 2.26 25.23 -2.71
C GLU A 106 0.77 25.18 -3.02
N ASP A 107 0.38 25.46 -4.27
CA ASP A 107 -1.02 25.43 -4.69
C ASP A 107 -1.61 24.02 -4.61
N GLU A 108 -0.87 23.00 -5.08
CA GLU A 108 -1.28 21.61 -4.97
C GLU A 108 -1.47 21.19 -3.51
N LYS A 109 -0.55 21.60 -2.62
CA LYS A 109 -0.67 21.33 -1.18
C LYS A 109 -1.88 22.01 -0.57
N ASN A 110 -2.13 23.28 -0.87
CA ASN A 110 -3.28 24.01 -0.35
C ASN A 110 -4.60 23.38 -0.82
N ASN A 111 -4.69 23.01 -2.09
CA ASN A 111 -5.86 22.32 -2.64
C ASN A 111 -6.09 20.97 -1.94
N LEU A 112 -5.03 20.19 -1.72
CA LEU A 112 -5.14 18.95 -0.97
C LEU A 112 -5.58 19.20 0.47
N TYR A 113 -5.05 20.20 1.16
CA TYR A 113 -5.48 20.51 2.53
C TYR A 113 -6.96 20.85 2.59
N LEU A 114 -7.45 21.71 1.70
CA LEU A 114 -8.87 22.05 1.64
C LEU A 114 -9.75 20.83 1.32
N LYS A 115 -9.38 20.03 0.31
CA LYS A 115 -10.10 18.80 -0.06
C LYS A 115 -10.17 17.80 1.10
N TRP A 116 -9.11 17.71 1.90
CA TRP A 116 -8.98 16.77 3.01
C TRP A 116 -9.41 17.35 4.36
N GLY A 117 -10.10 18.50 4.37
CA GLY A 117 -10.65 19.11 5.59
C GLY A 117 -9.59 19.68 6.55
N ILE A 118 -8.37 19.93 6.06
CA ILE A 118 -7.27 20.50 6.83
C ILE A 118 -7.27 22.02 6.65
N SER A 119 -7.48 22.76 7.75
CA SER A 119 -7.37 24.23 7.75
C SER A 119 -5.97 24.69 7.34
N LEU A 120 -5.88 25.70 6.46
CA LEU A 120 -4.62 26.30 6.03
C LEU A 120 -3.86 27.02 7.16
N HIS A 121 -4.53 27.33 8.26
CA HIS A 121 -3.91 27.95 9.43
C HIS A 121 -3.42 26.92 10.47
N SER A 122 -3.68 25.63 10.26
CA SER A 122 -3.28 24.60 11.20
C SER A 122 -1.77 24.32 11.14
N LYS A 123 -1.22 23.79 12.24
CA LYS A 123 0.19 23.41 12.33
C LYS A 123 0.40 21.99 11.80
N HIS A 124 1.57 21.73 11.22
CA HIS A 124 1.93 20.38 10.73
C HIS A 124 1.00 19.79 9.65
N ARG A 125 0.37 20.63 8.81
CA ARG A 125 -0.57 20.23 7.74
C ARG A 125 -0.13 19.04 6.89
N ARG A 126 1.16 18.97 6.52
CA ARG A 126 1.73 17.84 5.77
C ARG A 126 1.63 16.51 6.53
N LEU A 127 1.90 16.53 7.84
CA LEU A 127 1.79 15.32 8.67
C LEU A 127 0.33 14.96 8.93
N GLN A 128 -0.55 15.96 9.12
CA GLN A 128 -2.00 15.73 9.22
C GLN A 128 -2.52 15.02 7.97
N LEU A 129 -2.20 15.54 6.78
CA LEU A 129 -2.57 14.89 5.52
C LEU A 129 -1.98 13.49 5.44
N ALA A 130 -0.70 13.33 5.75
CA ALA A 130 -0.04 12.03 5.74
C ALA A 130 -0.70 11.02 6.70
N ASN A 131 -1.34 11.45 7.80
CA ASN A 131 -2.10 10.60 8.72
C ASN A 131 -3.50 10.25 8.21
N LEU A 132 -4.12 11.13 7.40
CA LEU A 132 -5.43 10.87 6.81
C LEU A 132 -5.38 9.89 5.63
N LEU A 133 -4.26 9.82 4.91
CA LEU A 133 -4.09 8.87 3.80
C LEU A 133 -4.39 7.44 4.27
N TRP A 134 -5.24 6.73 3.51
CA TRP A 134 -5.69 5.37 3.78
C TRP A 134 -6.41 5.14 5.12
N SER A 135 -6.88 6.19 5.80
CA SER A 135 -7.58 6.06 7.10
C SER A 135 -9.05 5.63 7.00
N ASN A 136 -9.74 5.89 5.89
CA ASN A 136 -11.12 5.47 5.67
C ASN A 136 -11.16 4.28 4.71
N THR A 137 -11.30 3.08 5.28
CA THR A 137 -11.26 1.80 4.55
C THR A 137 -12.56 1.46 3.81
N GLN A 138 -13.65 2.17 4.07
CA GLN A 138 -14.97 1.88 3.48
C GLN A 138 -15.33 2.84 2.33
N ASN A 139 -14.57 3.91 2.16
CA ASN A 139 -14.80 4.91 1.11
C ASN A 139 -13.81 4.69 -0.05
N LEU A 140 -14.31 4.21 -1.19
CA LEU A 140 -13.49 3.95 -2.37
C LEU A 140 -12.88 5.22 -2.98
N ASP A 141 -13.57 6.35 -2.93
CA ASP A 141 -13.03 7.63 -3.42
C ASP A 141 -11.85 8.08 -2.55
N HIS A 142 -11.97 7.92 -1.23
CA HIS A 142 -10.88 8.18 -0.28
C HIS A 142 -9.67 7.27 -0.54
N ILE A 143 -9.91 5.99 -0.82
CA ILE A 143 -8.87 5.01 -1.14
C ILE A 143 -8.16 5.39 -2.44
N MET A 144 -8.93 5.70 -3.50
CA MET A 144 -8.40 6.11 -4.80
C MET A 144 -7.56 7.37 -4.66
N ASP A 145 -8.09 8.40 -4.00
CA ASP A 145 -7.37 9.65 -3.74
C ASP A 145 -6.10 9.42 -2.92
N SER A 146 -6.17 8.55 -1.89
CA SER A 146 -5.01 8.18 -1.08
C SER A 146 -3.93 7.54 -1.95
N ALA A 147 -4.30 6.57 -2.79
CA ALA A 147 -3.39 5.89 -3.70
C ALA A 147 -2.73 6.86 -4.69
N THR A 148 -3.51 7.76 -5.30
CA THR A 148 -2.99 8.77 -6.23
C THR A 148 -1.98 9.69 -5.55
N ILE A 149 -2.27 10.18 -4.34
CA ILE A 149 -1.35 11.05 -3.60
C ILE A 149 -0.07 10.28 -3.26
N VAL A 150 -0.16 9.08 -2.68
CA VAL A 150 1.01 8.29 -2.29
C VAL A 150 1.89 7.97 -3.50
N ALA A 151 1.30 7.53 -4.61
CA ALA A 151 2.03 7.24 -5.85
C ALA A 151 2.81 8.48 -6.34
N LYS A 152 2.18 9.67 -6.31
CA LYS A 152 2.84 10.93 -6.67
C LYS A 152 4.00 11.28 -5.73
N LEU A 153 3.87 11.03 -4.43
CA LEU A 153 4.89 11.35 -3.42
C LEU A 153 6.11 10.43 -3.48
N VAL A 154 5.90 9.15 -3.74
CA VAL A 154 6.99 8.17 -3.92
C VAL A 154 7.64 8.35 -5.30
N GLY A 155 6.87 8.84 -6.27
CA GLY A 155 7.27 9.03 -7.67
C GLY A 155 6.76 7.88 -8.54
N SER A 156 6.61 8.15 -9.83
CA SER A 156 6.13 7.18 -10.82
C SER A 156 7.10 6.01 -10.96
N VAL A 157 6.85 4.96 -10.19
CA VAL A 157 7.36 3.62 -10.50
C VAL A 157 6.28 2.92 -11.30
N GLU A 158 6.70 2.34 -12.41
CA GLU A 158 5.84 1.53 -13.25
C GLU A 158 5.20 0.43 -12.40
N PRO A 159 3.86 0.26 -12.42
CA PRO A 159 3.18 -0.73 -11.59
C PRO A 159 3.75 -2.15 -11.71
N GLU A 160 4.22 -2.54 -12.89
CA GLU A 160 4.93 -3.82 -13.11
C GLU A 160 6.27 -3.91 -12.39
N GLN A 161 7.00 -2.80 -12.30
CA GLN A 161 8.24 -2.74 -11.56
C GLN A 161 7.98 -2.81 -10.05
N ALA A 162 6.92 -2.15 -9.57
CA ALA A 162 6.46 -2.26 -8.19
C ALA A 162 5.99 -3.69 -7.87
N PHE A 163 5.29 -4.36 -8.79
CA PHE A 163 4.88 -5.76 -8.66
C PHE A 163 6.06 -6.70 -8.43
N LYS A 164 7.10 -6.62 -9.28
CA LYS A 164 8.30 -7.46 -9.15
C LYS A 164 9.05 -7.24 -7.84
N GLU A 165 8.94 -6.04 -7.26
CA GLU A 165 9.54 -5.71 -5.97
C GLU A 165 8.66 -6.14 -4.79
N MET A 166 7.34 -5.97 -4.91
CA MET A 166 6.34 -6.27 -3.88
C MET A 166 6.21 -7.78 -3.60
N PHE A 167 6.43 -8.62 -4.61
CA PHE A 167 6.37 -10.08 -4.48
C PHE A 167 7.75 -10.77 -4.50
N GLY A 168 8.85 -10.00 -4.37
CA GLY A 168 10.20 -10.58 -4.33
C GLY A 168 10.62 -11.32 -5.60
N LEU A 169 9.93 -11.12 -6.73
CA LEU A 169 10.15 -11.83 -8.01
C LEU A 169 11.42 -11.38 -8.76
N ARG A 170 12.34 -10.68 -8.08
CA ARG A 170 13.63 -10.28 -8.62
C ARG A 170 14.66 -11.38 -8.37
N PHE A 171 14.73 -12.34 -9.29
CA PHE A 171 15.68 -13.46 -9.23
C PHE A 171 17.13 -13.13 -9.67
N ALA A 172 17.42 -11.90 -10.13
CA ALA A 172 18.74 -11.53 -10.65
C ALA A 172 19.38 -10.34 -9.88
N PRO A 173 20.67 -10.44 -9.46
CA PRO A 173 21.41 -9.31 -8.91
C PRO A 173 21.59 -8.19 -9.95
N ARG A 174 21.37 -6.93 -9.56
CA ARG A 174 21.68 -5.78 -10.42
C ARG A 174 23.14 -5.36 -10.24
N ASP A 175 23.96 -5.65 -11.24
CA ASP A 175 25.23 -4.95 -11.44
C ASP A 175 25.01 -3.57 -12.09
N THR A 176 25.39 -2.54 -11.32
CA THR A 176 25.91 -1.24 -11.75
C THR A 176 25.32 -0.55 -13.01
N LEU A 177 24.23 0.22 -12.88
CA LEU A 177 24.11 1.57 -13.46
C LEU A 177 22.86 2.28 -12.90
N THR A 178 23.05 3.26 -12.01
CA THR A 178 22.11 4.28 -11.46
C THR A 178 22.22 4.44 -9.93
N LYS A 179 23.42 4.78 -9.47
CA LYS A 179 23.80 4.94 -8.05
C LYS A 179 23.22 6.18 -7.34
N ARG A 180 22.03 6.70 -7.74
CA ARG A 180 21.47 7.93 -7.14
C ARG A 180 19.99 7.90 -6.73
N LYS A 181 19.26 6.81 -6.95
CA LYS A 181 17.83 6.70 -6.56
C LYS A 181 17.50 5.52 -5.62
N SER A 182 18.44 4.62 -5.36
CA SER A 182 18.20 3.34 -4.67
C SER A 182 18.21 3.39 -3.14
N HIS A 183 18.74 4.45 -2.52
CA HIS A 183 18.84 4.52 -1.06
C HIS A 183 17.47 4.66 -0.37
N PHE A 184 16.47 5.17 -1.09
CA PHE A 184 15.14 5.40 -0.53
C PHE A 184 14.25 4.14 -0.48
N TRP A 185 14.51 3.21 -1.39
CA TRP A 185 13.73 1.98 -1.55
C TRP A 185 14.24 0.88 -0.60
N SER A 186 15.55 0.82 -0.39
CA SER A 186 16.16 -0.25 0.40
C SER A 186 15.77 -0.20 1.89
N GLU A 187 15.39 0.93 2.48
CA GLU A 187 14.98 0.96 3.90
C GLU A 187 13.48 0.72 4.11
N SER A 188 12.63 1.17 3.19
CA SER A 188 11.17 1.00 3.32
C SER A 188 10.74 -0.44 2.99
N PHE A 189 11.36 -1.06 1.98
CA PHE A 189 11.09 -2.46 1.61
C PHE A 189 11.76 -3.48 2.51
N ARG A 190 12.92 -3.15 3.13
CA ARG A 190 13.55 -4.05 4.11
C ARG A 190 12.73 -4.26 5.38
N SER A 191 11.70 -3.44 5.61
CA SER A 191 10.76 -3.66 6.71
C SER A 191 9.57 -4.56 6.33
N LEU A 192 9.47 -5.01 5.07
CA LEU A 192 8.28 -5.64 4.50
C LEU A 192 8.57 -6.66 3.37
N VAL A 193 9.73 -7.30 3.36
CA VAL A 193 9.95 -8.56 2.63
C VAL A 193 10.45 -9.58 3.64
#